data_AF-A0A6J3C4P9-F1
#
_entry.id   AF-A0A6J3C4P9-F1
#
_cell.length_a   1.000
_cell.length_b   1.000
_cell.length_c   1.000
_cell.angle_alpha   90.00
_cell.angle_beta   90.00
_cell.angle_gamma   90.00
#
_symmetry.space_group_name_H-M   'P 1'
#
loop_
_entity.id
_entity.type
_entity.pdbx_description
1 polymer ?
#
loop_
_entity_poly.entity_id
_entity_poly.type
_entity_poly.pdbx_seq_one_letter_code
_entity_poly.pdbx_strand_id
1 'polypeptide(L)' 'MFAKKLKKLGNIVGIDVLEGLPHGFLNFSLMAKEANEGSKLCMERIKQLLDLDSAPTSDNNRL' A
#
# COMPACT_ATOMS: atom_id res chain seq x y z
N MET A 1 11.87 -14.11 0.49
CA MET A 1 13.27 -14.20 0.01
C MET A 1 13.77 -12.88 -0.59
N PHE A 2 12.99 -12.18 -1.40
CA PHE A 2 13.41 -10.93 -2.06
C PHE A 2 13.70 -9.78 -1.08
N ALA A 3 12.76 -9.47 -0.18
CA ALA A 3 12.94 -8.43 0.83
C ALA A 3 14.19 -8.63 1.72
N LYS A 4 14.49 -9.88 2.10
CA LYS A 4 15.72 -10.23 2.84
C LYS A 4 16.98 -9.89 2.04
N LYS A 5 16.98 -10.11 0.71
CA LYS A 5 18.10 -9.73 -0.17
C LYS A 5 18.24 -8.22 -0.26
N LEU A 6 17.14 -7.48 -0.44
CA LEU A 6 17.16 -6.01 -0.48
C LEU A 6 17.70 -5.39 0.82
N LYS A 7 17.27 -5.94 1.98
CA LYS A 7 17.78 -5.52 3.30
C LYS A 7 19.29 -5.75 3.44
N LYS A 8 19.82 -6.87 2.91
CA LYS A 8 21.27 -7.13 2.90
C LYS A 8 22.08 -6.14 2.07
N LEU A 9 21.45 -5.48 1.09
CA LEU A 9 22.07 -4.44 0.26
C LEU A 9 21.94 -3.03 0.88
N GLY A 10 21.41 -2.91 2.10
CA GLY A 10 21.25 -1.63 2.80
C GLY A 10 19.98 -0.86 2.42
N ASN A 11 19.07 -1.42 1.63
CA ASN A 11 17.81 -0.76 1.33
C ASN A 11 16.88 -0.78 2.54
N ILE A 12 16.09 0.28 2.69
CA ILE A 12 14.96 0.33 3.62
C ILE A 12 13.83 -0.50 3.00
N VAL A 13 13.31 -1.49 3.72
CA VAL A 13 12.31 -2.43 3.20
C VAL A 13 11.20 -2.62 4.22
N GLY A 14 9.96 -2.37 3.80
CA GLY A 14 8.73 -2.77 4.51
C GLY A 14 8.13 -4.04 3.92
N ILE A 15 7.52 -4.88 4.77
CA ILE A 15 6.70 -6.02 4.36
C ILE A 15 5.45 -6.02 5.23
N ASP A 16 4.28 -6.01 4.58
CA ASP A 16 3.00 -6.30 5.22
C ASP A 16 2.54 -7.70 4.75
N VAL A 17 2.17 -8.56 5.70
CA VAL A 17 1.58 -9.88 5.43
C VAL A 17 0.10 -9.81 5.76
N LEU A 18 -0.75 -10.05 4.77
CA LEU A 18 -2.21 -10.00 4.93
C LEU A 18 -2.76 -11.40 5.10
N GLU A 19 -3.01 -11.78 6.35
CA GLU A 19 -3.58 -13.09 6.69
C GLU A 19 -5.02 -13.21 6.18
N GLY A 20 -5.40 -14.42 5.76
CA GLY A 20 -6.75 -14.71 5.26
C GLY A 20 -7.03 -14.29 3.82
N LEU A 21 -6.12 -13.59 3.14
CA LEU A 21 -6.26 -13.24 1.73
C LEU A 21 -5.63 -14.29 0.80
N PRO A 22 -6.30 -14.64 -0.32
CA PRO A 22 -5.75 -15.57 -1.29
C PRO A 22 -4.61 -14.94 -2.11
N HIS A 23 -3.82 -15.79 -2.76
CA HIS A 23 -2.89 -15.30 -3.78
C HIS A 23 -3.67 -14.57 -4.89
N GLY A 24 -3.16 -13.42 -5.34
CA GLY A 24 -3.82 -12.60 -6.35
C GLY A 24 -5.05 -11.82 -5.84
N PHE A 25 -5.20 -11.62 -4.52
CA PHE A 25 -6.37 -10.95 -3.93
C PHE A 25 -6.72 -9.59 -4.58
N LEU A 26 -5.74 -8.85 -5.11
CA LEU A 26 -5.95 -7.56 -5.77
C LEU A 26 -6.97 -7.63 -6.92
N ASN A 27 -7.06 -8.77 -7.61
CA ASN A 27 -8.04 -9.00 -8.67
C ASN A 27 -9.49 -8.98 -8.16
N PHE A 28 -9.69 -9.21 -6.86
CA PHE A 28 -11.01 -9.25 -6.20
C PHE A 28 -11.30 -7.97 -5.40
N SER A 29 -10.46 -6.93 -5.52
CA SER A 29 -10.58 -5.68 -4.74
C SER A 29 -11.92 -4.96 -4.91
N LEU A 30 -12.66 -5.21 -6.00
CA LEU A 30 -14.00 -4.64 -6.24
C LEU A 30 -15.14 -5.54 -5.76
N MET A 31 -14.87 -6.80 -5.41
CA MET A 31 -15.90 -7.82 -5.12
C MET A 31 -15.86 -8.32 -3.68
N ALA A 32 -14.68 -8.40 -3.07
CA ALA A 32 -14.48 -8.87 -1.70
C ALA A 32 -14.03 -7.73 -0.79
N LYS A 33 -14.67 -7.59 0.37
CA LYS A 33 -14.42 -6.50 1.32
C LYS A 33 -12.97 -6.55 1.84
N GLU A 34 -12.52 -7.74 2.21
CA GLU A 34 -11.18 -7.97 2.75
C GLU A 34 -10.11 -7.68 1.68
N ALA A 35 -10.38 -8.03 0.42
CA ALA A 35 -9.50 -7.71 -0.69
C ALA A 35 -9.46 -6.19 -0.98
N ASN A 36 -10.60 -5.51 -0.85
CA ASN A 36 -10.68 -4.05 -0.97
C ASN A 36 -9.85 -3.36 0.12
N GLU A 37 -10.00 -3.80 1.36
CA GLU A 37 -9.24 -3.28 2.50
C GLU A 37 -7.74 -3.53 2.32
N GLY A 38 -7.34 -4.74 1.90
CA GLY A 38 -5.97 -5.04 1.53
C GLY A 38 -5.43 -4.14 0.41
N SER A 39 -6.26 -3.84 -0.60
CA SER A 39 -5.87 -2.95 -1.71
C SER A 39 -5.65 -1.50 -1.25
N LYS A 40 -6.45 -1.03 -0.28
CA LYS A 40 -6.28 0.30 0.33
C LYS A 40 -4.95 0.40 1.05
N LEU A 41 -4.57 -0.62 1.83
CA LEU A 41 -3.27 -0.66 2.49
C LEU A 41 -2.12 -0.60 1.46
N CYS A 42 -2.23 -1.31 0.34
CA CYS A 42 -1.24 -1.18 -0.74
C CYS A 42 -1.12 0.26 -1.25
N MET A 43 -2.25 0.95 -1.46
CA MET A 43 -2.23 2.37 -1.88
C MET A 43 -1.57 3.26 -0.84
N GLU A 44 -1.86 3.08 0.45
CA GLU A 44 -1.24 3.85 1.54
C GLU A 44 0.29 3.68 1.56
N ARG A 45 0.80 2.46 1.35
CA ARG A 45 2.26 2.25 1.24
C ARG A 45 2.88 2.97 0.06
N ILE A 46 2.18 2.99 -1.07
CA ILE A 46 2.66 3.70 -2.27
C ILE A 46 2.67 5.21 -2.01
N LYS A 47 1.62 5.77 -1.39
CA LYS A 47 1.57 7.18 -1.02
C LYS A 47 2.72 7.58 -0.10
N GLN A 48 2.99 6.78 0.93
CA GLN A 48 4.11 6.99 1.86
C GLN A 48 5.46 6.99 1.14
N LEU A 49 5.66 6.11 0.17
CA LEU A 49 6.90 6.07 -0.63
C LEU A 49 7.06 7.24 -1.59
N LEU A 50 5.94 7.78 -2.07
CA LEU A 50 5.89 8.92 -2.99
C LEU A 50 5.80 10.26 -2.25
N ASP A 51 5.81 10.25 -0.91
CA ASP A 51 5.61 11.41 -0.04
C ASP A 51 4.32 12.20 -0.39
N LEU A 52 3.27 11.49 -0.83
CA LEU A 52 2.01 12.13 -1.23
C LEU A 52 1.16 12.57 -0.03
N ASP A 53 1.48 12.08 1.17
CA ASP A 53 0.82 12.48 2.41
C ASP A 53 1.33 13.84 2.93
N SER A 54 2.43 14.37 2.36
CA SER A 54 3.00 15.69 2.69
C SER A 54 2.51 16.82 1.78
N ALA A 55 1.77 16.50 0.71
CA ALA A 55 1.21 17.50 -0.18
C ALA A 55 0.15 18.33 0.59
N PRO A 56 0.25 19.67 0.59
CA PRO A 56 -0.79 20.49 1.20
C PRO A 56 -2.10 20.19 0.49
N THR A 57 -3.11 19.76 1.24
CA THR A 57 -4.49 19.70 0.78
C THR A 57 -4.83 21.08 0.23
N SER A 58 -4.90 21.19 -1.10
CA SER A 58 -5.49 22.37 -1.72
C SER A 58 -6.95 22.37 -1.31
N ASP A 59 -7.28 23.22 -0.34
CA ASP A 59 -8.64 23.58 0.06
C ASP A 59 -9.35 24.27 -1.12
N ASN A 60 -9.68 23.49 -2.15
CA ASN A 60 -10.54 23.91 -3.24
C ASN A 60 -12.00 23.73 -2.81
N ASN A 61 -12.40 24.45 -1.77
CA ASN A 61 -13.81 24.70 -1.49
C ASN A 61 -13.99 26.07 -0.81
N ARG A 62 -13.72 27.14 -1.56
CA ARG A 62 -14.28 28.47 -1.29
C ARG A 62 -14.99 28.96 -2.56
N LEU A 63 -16.31 29.09 -2.42
CA LEU A 63 -17.34 29.64 -3.32
C LEU A 63 -18.06 28.63 -4.22
#